data_AF-K9X988-F1
#
_entry.id   AF-K9X988-F1
#
_cell.length_a   1.000
_cell.length_b   1.000
_cell.length_c   1.000
_cell.angle_alpha   90.00
_cell.angle_beta   90.00
_cell.angle_gamma   90.00
#
_symmetry.space_group_name_H-M   'P 1'
#
loop_
_entity.id
_entity.type
_entity.pdbx_description
1 polymer ?
#
loop_
_entity_poly.entity_id
_entity_poly.type
_entity_poly.pdbx_seq_one_letter_code
_entity_poly.pdbx_strand_id
1 'polypeptide(L)'
;MTQEQIKTVLRGIEETLRMIASLTEYQKLQNSEYFTTSNDLTLGDAIQSVSEVYEGILEVQYQEEIAANQARSEAQLDLTQNHPWS
;
A
#
# COMPACT_ATOMS: atom_id res chain seq x y z
N MET A 1 4.26 13.04 -8.57
CA MET A 1 4.78 11.78 -8.01
C MET A 1 4.26 10.63 -8.84
N THR A 2 5.08 9.62 -9.11
CA THR A 2 4.67 8.35 -9.73
C THR A 2 4.10 7.39 -8.66
N GLN A 3 3.43 6.31 -9.09
CA GLN A 3 2.96 5.26 -8.17
C GLN A 3 4.11 4.66 -7.34
N GLU A 4 5.27 4.41 -7.95
CA GLU A 4 6.47 3.95 -7.22
C GLU A 4 6.97 4.97 -6.19
N GLN A 5 6.93 6.26 -6.52
CA GLN A 5 7.29 7.31 -5.57
C GLN A 5 6.29 7.38 -4.40
N ILE A 6 4.99 7.20 -4.65
CA ILE A 6 3.96 7.13 -3.59
C ILE A 6 4.25 5.95 -2.65
N LYS A 7 4.45 4.75 -3.21
CA LYS A 7 4.78 3.54 -2.44
C LYS A 7 6.05 3.70 -1.61
N THR A 8 7.09 4.27 -2.20
CA THR A 8 8.36 4.54 -1.49
C THR A 8 8.17 5.46 -0.30
N VAL A 9 7.38 6.54 -0.47
CA VAL A 9 7.09 7.48 0.61
C VAL A 9 6.28 6.82 1.72
N LEU A 10 5.20 6.10 1.38
CA LEU A 10 4.36 5.41 2.37
C LEU A 10 5.16 4.40 3.18
N ARG A 11 6.01 3.62 2.52
CA ARG A 11 6.89 2.64 3.19
C ARG A 11 7.90 3.31 4.11
N GLY A 12 8.52 4.41 3.66
CA GLY A 12 9.44 5.19 4.50
C GLY A 12 8.75 5.83 5.71
N ILE A 13 7.49 6.27 5.57
CA ILE A 13 6.67 6.76 6.68
C ILE A 13 6.42 5.62 7.67
N GLU A 14 5.93 4.47 7.20
CA GLU A 14 5.67 3.31 8.06
C GLU A 14 6.91 2.87 8.85
N GLU A 15 8.06 2.75 8.17
CA GLU A 15 9.35 2.41 8.79
C GLU A 15 9.75 3.44 9.86
N THR A 16 9.57 4.72 9.58
CA THR A 16 9.86 5.80 10.54
C THR A 16 8.92 5.74 11.75
N LEU A 17 7.63 5.49 11.55
CA LEU A 17 6.65 5.36 12.63
C LEU A 17 6.94 4.13 13.49
N ARG A 18 7.28 2.99 12.87
CA ARG A 18 7.71 1.78 13.59
C ARG A 18 8.98 2.00 14.40
N MET A 19 9.94 2.75 13.85
CA MET A 19 11.14 3.15 14.58
C MET A 19 10.77 3.98 15.81
N ILE A 20 9.91 4.99 15.67
CA ILE A 20 9.44 5.81 16.81
C ILE A 20 8.74 4.94 17.85
N ALA A 21 7.86 4.02 17.43
CA ALA A 21 7.13 3.12 18.33
C ALA A 21 8.05 2.19 19.14
N SER A 22 9.24 1.87 18.59
CA SER A 22 10.24 1.05 19.28
C SER A 22 11.05 1.81 20.35
N LEU A 23 11.01 3.15 20.34
CA LEU A 23 11.76 3.96 21.30
C LEU A 23 11.12 3.89 22.69
N THR A 24 11.94 3.58 23.70
CA THR A 24 11.50 3.55 25.10
C THR A 24 10.98 4.91 25.55
N GLU A 25 11.57 6.00 25.06
CA GLU A 25 11.14 7.37 25.32
C GLU A 25 9.72 7.63 24.80
N TYR A 26 9.42 7.17 23.58
CA TYR A 26 8.07 7.29 23.02
C TYR A 26 7.06 6.48 23.83
N GLN A 27 7.40 5.24 24.18
CA GLN A 27 6.52 4.38 24.99
C GLN A 27 6.21 5.00 26.36
N LYS A 28 7.19 5.68 26.99
CA LYS A 28 6.96 6.44 28.23
C LYS A 28 5.99 7.59 28.03
N LEU A 29 6.12 8.33 26.92
CA LEU A 29 5.19 9.41 26.58
C LEU A 29 3.78 8.88 26.34
N GLN A 30 3.62 7.85 25.52
CA GLN A 30 2.30 7.29 25.17
C GLN A 30 1.57 6.70 26.39
N ASN A 31 2.30 6.09 27.34
CA ASN A 31 1.72 5.52 28.56
C ASN A 31 1.48 6.56 29.67
N SER A 32 1.76 7.84 29.43
CA SER A 32 1.52 8.91 30.39
C SER A 32 0.01 9.17 30.55
N GLU A 33 -0.43 9.44 31.78
CA GLU A 33 -1.81 9.89 32.04
C GLU A 33 -2.18 11.22 31.36
N TYR A 34 -1.16 12.01 30.97
CA TYR A 34 -1.34 13.27 30.25
C TYR A 34 -1.36 13.09 28.73
N PHE A 35 -1.07 11.88 28.23
CA PHE A 35 -1.12 11.61 26.81
C PHE A 35 -2.58 11.46 26.36
N THR A 36 -2.99 12.34 25.47
CA THR A 36 -4.32 12.32 24.87
C THR A 36 -4.22 12.73 23.41
N THR A 37 -5.09 12.16 22.59
CA THR A 37 -5.31 12.59 21.22
C THR A 37 -6.80 12.85 21.05
N SER A 38 -7.17 13.69 20.08
CA SER A 38 -8.57 14.14 19.94
C SER A 38 -9.58 13.01 19.72
N ASN A 39 -9.13 11.84 19.27
CA ASN A 39 -9.97 10.69 18.90
C ASN A 39 -9.42 9.35 19.44
N ASP A 40 -8.68 9.36 20.56
CA ASP A 40 -8.04 8.17 21.16
C ASP A 40 -7.10 7.39 20.22
N LEU A 41 -6.65 8.02 19.14
CA LEU A 41 -5.66 7.48 18.23
C LEU A 41 -4.29 7.37 18.91
N THR A 42 -3.64 6.24 18.66
CA THR A 42 -2.28 5.94 19.06
C THR A 42 -1.35 5.92 17.84
N LEU A 43 -0.04 5.87 18.06
CA LEU A 43 0.90 5.66 16.95
C LEU A 43 0.71 4.31 16.25
N GLY A 44 0.17 3.32 16.97
CA GLY A 44 -0.23 2.03 16.39
C GLY A 44 -1.28 2.20 15.30
N ASP A 45 -2.31 3.01 15.55
CA ASP A 45 -3.38 3.28 14.58
C ASP A 45 -2.85 4.00 13.33
N ALA A 46 -1.89 4.91 13.51
CA ALA A 46 -1.22 5.58 12.39
C ALA A 46 -0.39 4.59 11.54
N ILE A 47 0.37 3.69 12.18
CA ILE A 47 1.12 2.64 11.48
C ILE A 47 0.18 1.75 10.68
N GLN A 48 -0.91 1.29 11.31
CA GLN A 48 -1.91 0.44 10.65
C GLN A 48 -2.53 1.17 9.45
N SER A 49 -2.96 2.41 9.62
CA SER A 49 -3.57 3.20 8.54
C SER A 49 -2.63 3.36 7.34
N VAL A 50 -1.34 3.61 7.57
CA VAL A 50 -0.36 3.72 6.48
C VAL A 50 -0.15 2.37 5.78
N SER A 51 -0.07 1.27 6.54
CA SER A 51 0.04 -0.09 5.99
C SER A 51 -1.14 -0.44 5.10
N GLU A 52 -2.37 -0.18 5.56
CA GLU A 52 -3.60 -0.46 4.82
C GLU A 52 -3.68 0.33 3.51
N VAL A 53 -3.28 1.61 3.53
CA VAL A 53 -3.23 2.42 2.30
C VAL A 53 -2.17 1.89 1.33
N TYR A 54 -1.00 1.50 1.83
CA TYR A 54 0.05 0.91 1.00
C TYR A 54 -0.40 -0.41 0.35
N GLU A 55 -1.02 -1.30 1.12
CA GLU A 55 -1.58 -2.56 0.63
C GLU A 55 -2.69 -2.34 -0.39
N GLY A 56 -3.59 -1.38 -0.15
CA GLY A 56 -4.65 -1.02 -1.09
C GLY A 56 -4.09 -0.56 -2.45
N ILE A 57 -2.98 0.18 -2.45
CA ILE A 57 -2.29 0.56 -3.69
C ILE A 57 -1.73 -0.66 -4.41
N LEU A 58 -1.09 -1.59 -3.69
CA LEU A 58 -0.56 -2.82 -4.28
C LEU A 58 -1.68 -3.67 -4.91
N GLU A 59 -2.82 -3.77 -4.24
CA GLU A 59 -3.97 -4.52 -4.74
C GLU A 59 -4.49 -3.92 -6.05
N VAL A 60 -4.66 -2.59 -6.12
CA VAL A 60 -5.08 -1.92 -7.36
C VAL A 60 -4.10 -2.20 -8.50
N GLN A 61 -2.79 -2.08 -8.26
CA GLN A 61 -1.78 -2.35 -9.28
C GLN A 61 -1.81 -3.80 -9.77
N TYR A 62 -2.00 -4.75 -8.85
CA TYR A 62 -2.10 -6.16 -9.18
C TYR A 62 -3.33 -6.46 -10.06
N GLN A 63 -4.49 -5.90 -9.72
CA GLN A 63 -5.72 -6.06 -10.51
C GLN A 63 -5.60 -5.42 -11.90
N GLU A 64 -4.96 -4.25 -12.01
CA GLU A 64 -4.69 -3.61 -13.30
C GLU A 64 -3.78 -4.47 -14.20
N GLU A 65 -2.75 -5.11 -13.62
CA GLU A 65 -1.87 -6.03 -14.35
C GLU A 65 -2.61 -7.29 -14.83
N ILE A 66 -3.45 -7.89 -13.97
CA ILE A 66 -4.30 -9.02 -14.36
C ILE A 66 -5.20 -8.64 -15.54
N ALA A 67 -5.91 -7.52 -15.44
CA ALA A 67 -6.81 -7.06 -16.48
C ALA A 67 -6.08 -6.82 -17.81
N ALA A 68 -4.89 -6.21 -17.76
CA ALA A 68 -4.06 -5.97 -18.94
C ALA A 68 -3.60 -7.29 -19.59
N ASN A 69 -3.22 -8.28 -18.78
CA ASN A 69 -2.78 -9.59 -19.28
C ASN A 69 -3.93 -10.39 -19.90
N GLN A 70 -5.14 -10.32 -19.31
CA GLN A 70 -6.34 -10.92 -19.87
C GLN A 70 -6.69 -10.33 -21.24
N ALA A 71 -6.74 -9.00 -21.35
CA ALA A 71 -7.03 -8.32 -22.61
C ALA A 71 -6.00 -8.67 -23.72
N ARG A 72 -4.71 -8.80 -23.37
CA ARG A 72 -3.68 -9.25 -24.31
C ARG A 72 -3.89 -10.69 -24.77
N SER A 73 -4.25 -11.59 -23.85
CA SER A 73 -4.53 -12.99 -24.19
C SER A 73 -5.72 -13.12 -25.14
N GLU A 74 -6.79 -12.36 -24.89
CA GLU A 74 -7.98 -12.34 -25.76
C GLU A 74 -7.66 -11.82 -27.16
N ALA A 75 -6.89 -10.73 -27.26
CA ALA A 75 -6.46 -10.19 -28.56
C ALA A 75 -5.58 -11.18 -29.35
N GLN A 76 -4.72 -11.95 -28.67
CA GLN A 76 -3.90 -12.98 -29.30
C GLN A 76 -4.74 -14.14 -29.85
N LEU A 77 -5.78 -14.54 -29.12
CA LEU A 77 -6.70 -15.60 -29.55
C LEU A 77 -7.51 -15.17 -30.79
N ASP A 78 -8.00 -13.92 -30.83
CA ASP A 78 -8.74 -13.40 -31.97
C ASP A 78 -7.89 -13.34 -33.26
N LEU A 79 -6.63 -12.90 -33.15
CA LEU A 79 -5.68 -12.88 -34.27
C LEU A 79 -5.34 -14.28 -34.82
N THR A 80 -5.34 -15.30 -33.97
CA THR A 80 -5.03 -16.68 -34.37
C THR A 80 -6.24 -17.44 -34.91
N GLN A 81 -7.47 -17.02 -34.59
CA GLN A 81 -8.70 -17.64 -35.10
C GLN A 81 -9.22 -17.01 -36.41
N ASN A 82 -8.88 -15.74 -36.70
CA ASN A 82 -9.37 -15.03 -37.88
C ASN A 82 -8.53 -15.17 -39.17
N HIS A 83 -7.44 -15.96 -39.18
CA HIS A 83 -6.69 -16.27 -40.41
C HIS A 83 -6.40 -17.77 -40.53
N PRO A 84 -7.32 -18.57 -41.12
CA PRO A 84 -7.12 -20.01 -41.19
C PRO A 84 -6.21 -20.46 -42.35
N TRP A 85 -6.01 -19.67 -43.41
CA TRP A 85 -5.13 -20.03 -44.53
C TRP A 85 -4.57 -18.79 -45.24
N SER A 86 -3.24 -18.66 -45.27
CA SER A 86 -2.47 -18.03 -46.36
C SER A 86 -1.65 -19.12 -47.03
#